data_AF-A0A9D7HYQ3-F1
#
_entry.id   AF-A0A9D7HYQ3-F1
#
_cell.length_a   1.000
_cell.length_b   1.000
_cell.length_c   1.000
_cell.angle_alpha   90.00
_cell.angle_beta   90.00
_cell.angle_gamma   90.00
#
_symmetry.space_group_name_H-M   'P 1'
#
loop_
_entity.id
_entity.type
_entity.pdbx_description
1 polymer ?
#
loop_
_entity_poly.entity_id
_entity_poly.type
_entity_poly.pdbx_seq_one_letter_code
_entity_poly.pdbx_strand_id
1 'polypeptide(L)'
;MDHVICPLSIVPVRKEPSDRAEMTSQWLFGETAEVLDRTEKWSRLQFDHDGYEGWVDNKQIAECTTPNFDPDLRVIDLTSIVDLGDRQVLLPYGAVLPSIIKAAFSGRAGACR
;
A
#
# COMPACT_ATOMS: atom_id res chain seq x y z
N MET A 1 17.80 0.76 -2.19
CA MET A 1 16.75 0.62 -1.18
C MET A 1 15.51 0.30 -1.95
N ASP A 2 15.00 -0.91 -1.73
CA ASP A 2 13.87 -1.44 -2.49
C ASP A 2 12.61 -1.02 -1.74
N HIS A 3 11.79 -0.17 -2.37
CA HIS A 3 10.56 0.35 -1.79
C HIS A 3 9.36 -0.31 -2.46
N VAL A 4 8.30 -0.43 -1.67
CA VAL A 4 7.07 -1.07 -2.10
C VAL A 4 5.85 -0.26 -1.68
N ILE A 5 4.73 -0.49 -2.36
CA ILE A 5 3.46 0.17 -2.11
C ILE A 5 2.37 -0.89 -1.94
N CYS A 6 1.37 -0.59 -1.10
CA CYS A 6 0.18 -1.43 -0.96
C CYS A 6 -0.74 -1.20 -2.17
N PRO A 7 -0.90 -2.19 -3.08
CA PRO A 7 -1.77 -2.05 -4.24
C PRO A 7 -3.22 -2.44 -3.93
N LEU A 8 -3.47 -3.08 -2.79
CA LEU A 8 -4.79 -3.58 -2.40
C LEU A 8 -5.45 -2.61 -1.41
N SER A 9 -6.75 -2.78 -1.20
CA SER A 9 -7.50 -1.99 -0.22
C SER A 9 -6.86 -2.04 1.17
N ILE A 10 -6.63 -3.26 1.66
CA ILE A 10 -6.05 -3.58 2.96
C ILE A 10 -5.21 -4.85 2.79
N VAL A 11 -4.01 -4.86 3.37
CA VAL A 11 -3.12 -6.01 3.43
C VAL A 11 -2.81 -6.35 4.89
N PRO A 12 -2.97 -7.61 5.33
CA PRO A 12 -2.62 -8.00 6.68
C PRO A 12 -1.10 -7.96 6.89
N VAL A 13 -0.66 -7.23 7.92
CA VAL A 13 0.72 -7.25 8.40
C VAL A 13 0.82 -8.28 9.51
N ARG A 14 1.76 -9.22 9.38
CA ARG A 14 1.91 -10.34 10.30
C ARG A 14 3.17 -10.23 11.14
N LYS A 15 3.13 -10.81 12.34
CA LYS A 15 4.27 -10.87 13.24
C LYS A 15 5.41 -11.75 12.72
N GLU A 16 5.07 -12.81 11.98
CA GLU A 16 5.99 -13.83 11.47
C GLU A 16 5.62 -14.19 10.02
N PRO A 17 6.56 -14.72 9.20
CA PRO A 17 6.34 -15.08 7.81
C PRO A 17 5.54 -16.39 7.67
N SER A 18 4.28 -16.36 8.10
CA SER A 18 3.38 -17.52 8.12
C SER A 18 1.93 -17.09 8.03
N ASP A 19 1.12 -17.80 7.24
CA ASP A 19 -0.32 -17.56 7.13
C ASP A 19 -1.07 -17.74 8.46
N ARG A 20 -0.50 -18.53 9.38
CA ARG A 20 -1.04 -18.77 10.73
C ARG A 20 -0.57 -17.77 11.77
N ALA A 21 0.40 -16.91 11.44
CA ALA A 21 0.89 -15.91 12.36
C ALA A 21 -0.18 -14.86 12.66
N GLU A 22 -0.11 -14.30 13.86
CA GLU A 22 -0.96 -13.18 14.28
C GLU A 22 -0.85 -12.01 13.30
N MET A 23 -2.00 -11.43 12.94
CA MET A 23 -2.07 -10.15 12.24
C MET A 23 -1.94 -9.03 13.27
N THR A 24 -0.84 -8.29 13.20
CA THR A 24 -0.50 -7.25 14.18
C THR A 24 -0.92 -5.86 13.73
N SER A 25 -0.99 -5.64 12.42
CA SER A 25 -1.41 -4.36 11.82
C SER A 25 -2.05 -4.59 10.45
N GLN A 26 -2.46 -3.50 9.81
CA GLN A 26 -3.02 -3.45 8.46
C GLN A 26 -2.26 -2.41 7.65
N TRP A 27 -1.86 -2.78 6.44
CA TRP A 27 -1.23 -1.88 5.49
C TRP A 27 -2.27 -1.44 4.46
N LEU A 28 -2.50 -0.13 4.35
CA LEU A 28 -3.61 0.41 3.59
C LEU A 28 -3.19 0.81 2.18
N PHE A 29 -4.14 0.82 1.26
CA PHE A 29 -3.91 1.23 -0.13
C PHE A 29 -3.09 2.52 -0.21
N GLY A 30 -2.07 2.51 -1.08
CA GLY A 30 -1.23 3.66 -1.38
C GLY A 30 -0.15 3.97 -0.33
N GLU A 31 -0.15 3.32 0.82
CA GLU A 31 0.95 3.43 1.79
C GLU A 31 2.19 2.72 1.29
N THR A 32 3.36 3.26 1.64
CA THR A 32 4.67 2.76 1.20
C THR A 32 5.49 2.21 2.36
N ALA A 33 6.46 1.37 2.02
CA ALA A 33 7.36 0.73 2.97
C ALA A 33 8.72 0.42 2.32
N GLU A 34 9.76 0.32 3.13
CA GLU A 34 11.07 -0.21 2.75
C GLU A 34 11.12 -1.73 2.97
N VAL A 35 11.72 -2.46 2.03
CA VAL A 35 11.95 -3.91 2.17
C VAL A 35 13.24 -4.15 2.97
N LEU A 36 13.11 -4.74 4.16
CA LEU A 36 14.25 -5.09 5.02
C LEU A 36 14.80 -6.48 4.71
N ASP A 37 13.92 -7.44 4.41
CA ASP A 37 14.28 -8.82 4.07
C ASP A 37 13.23 -9.42 3.13
N ARG A 38 13.64 -10.38 2.30
CA ARG A 38 12.76 -11.04 1.33
C ARG A 38 13.09 -12.51 1.19
N THR A 39 12.07 -13.33 1.36
CA THR A 39 12.08 -14.78 1.12
C THR A 39 11.24 -15.12 -0.11
N GLU A 40 11.09 -16.39 -0.46
CA GLU A 40 10.26 -16.85 -1.58
C GLU A 40 8.81 -16.33 -1.49
N LYS A 41 8.21 -16.35 -0.30
CA LYS A 41 6.79 -16.02 -0.10
C LYS A 41 6.53 -14.75 0.71
N TRP A 42 7.49 -14.30 1.51
CA TRP A 42 7.29 -13.22 2.47
C TRP A 42 8.35 -12.15 2.35
N SER A 43 7.95 -10.89 2.54
CA SER A 43 8.83 -9.75 2.72
C SER A 43 8.64 -9.18 4.12
N ARG A 44 9.74 -8.90 4.80
CA ARG A 44 9.74 -8.08 6.02
C ARG A 44 9.88 -6.63 5.61
N LEU A 45 8.92 -5.81 6.02
CA LEU A 45 8.81 -4.41 5.64
C LEU A 45 8.99 -3.52 6.86
N GLN A 46 9.53 -2.32 6.66
CA GLN A 46 9.44 -1.19 7.57
C GLN A 46 8.53 -0.13 6.95
N PHE A 47 7.41 0.19 7.60
CA PHE A 47 6.39 1.07 7.04
C PHE A 47 6.78 2.55 7.21
N ASP A 48 6.61 3.33 6.15
CA ASP A 48 7.03 4.74 6.14
C ASP A 48 6.17 5.62 7.07
N HIS A 49 4.95 5.18 7.40
CA HIS A 49 4.01 5.97 8.20
C HIS A 49 4.45 6.12 9.67
N ASP A 50 4.94 5.04 10.28
CA ASP A 50 5.20 4.95 11.71
C ASP A 50 6.51 4.22 12.07
N GLY A 51 7.24 3.71 11.07
CA GLY A 51 8.45 2.92 11.26
C GLY A 51 8.20 1.52 11.81
N TYR A 52 6.94 1.07 11.90
CA TYR A 52 6.62 -0.27 12.37
C TYR A 52 7.16 -1.33 11.39
N GLU A 53 7.42 -2.53 11.91
CA GLU A 53 7.93 -3.63 11.09
C GLU A 53 7.01 -4.84 11.15
N GLY A 54 6.89 -5.53 10.02
CA GLY A 54 6.14 -6.79 9.96
C GLY A 54 6.30 -7.51 8.63
N TRP A 55 5.63 -8.66 8.52
CA TRP A 55 5.71 -9.56 7.38
C TRP A 55 4.46 -9.48 6.51
N VAL A 56 4.67 -9.43 5.20
CA VAL A 56 3.61 -9.39 4.19
C VAL A 56 3.89 -10.46 3.12
N ASP A 57 2.84 -11.12 2.61
CA ASP A 57 2.95 -12.06 1.49
C ASP A 57 3.33 -11.29 0.22
N ASN A 58 4.39 -11.74 -0.47
CA ASN A 58 4.92 -11.11 -1.67
C ASN A 58 3.87 -10.88 -2.77
N LYS A 59 2.82 -11.69 -2.83
CA LYS A 59 1.73 -11.56 -3.81
C LYS A 59 0.86 -10.32 -3.60
N GLN A 60 0.96 -9.69 -2.44
CA GLN A 60 0.13 -8.55 -2.03
C GLN A 60 0.90 -7.22 -2.08
N ILE A 61 2.10 -7.24 -2.66
CA ILE A 61 3.04 -6.11 -2.69
C ILE A 61 3.24 -5.67 -4.14
N ALA A 62 3.36 -4.37 -4.39
CA ALA A 62 3.84 -3.84 -5.66
C ALA A 62 5.14 -3.06 -5.46
N GLU A 63 6.09 -3.22 -6.38
CA GLU A 63 7.34 -2.45 -6.40
C GLU A 63 7.04 -0.96 -6.60
N CYS A 64 7.76 -0.09 -5.89
CA CYS A 64 7.55 1.35 -5.91
C CYS A 64 8.87 2.10 -6.14
N THR A 65 8.97 2.83 -7.24
CA THR A 65 10.15 3.66 -7.55
C THR A 65 10.12 5.02 -6.87
N THR A 66 8.92 5.53 -6.57
CA THR A 66 8.70 6.86 -5.99
C THR A 66 7.87 6.74 -4.71
N PRO A 67 8.47 6.32 -3.59
CA PRO A 67 7.79 6.24 -2.30
C PRO A 67 7.26 7.61 -1.86
N ASN A 68 6.13 7.62 -1.17
CA ASN A 68 5.44 8.83 -0.77
C ASN A 68 5.55 9.04 0.74
N PHE A 69 6.67 9.62 1.17
CA PHE A 69 6.99 9.82 2.59
C PHE A 69 6.12 10.89 3.27
N ASP A 70 5.49 11.79 2.51
CA ASP A 70 4.59 12.83 3.03
C ASP A 70 3.27 12.80 2.24
N PRO A 71 2.31 11.95 2.63
CA PRO A 71 1.11 11.73 1.83
C PRO A 71 0.16 12.93 1.87
N ASP A 72 0.10 13.66 0.76
CA ASP A 72 -0.78 14.82 0.53
C ASP A 72 -2.28 14.55 0.77
N LEU A 73 -2.78 13.33 0.52
CA LEU A 73 -4.21 13.01 0.45
C LEU A 73 -4.54 11.67 1.11
N ARG A 74 -5.45 11.70 2.08
CA ARG A 74 -5.99 10.51 2.75
C ARG A 74 -7.52 10.48 2.69
N VAL A 75 -8.06 9.27 2.63
CA VAL A 75 -9.50 9.02 2.72
C VAL A 75 -9.96 9.28 4.16
N ILE A 76 -10.92 10.17 4.34
CA ILE A 76 -11.49 10.53 5.66
C ILE A 76 -12.88 9.91 5.90
N ASP A 77 -13.50 9.37 4.85
CA ASP A 77 -14.76 8.65 4.97
C ASP A 77 -14.51 7.23 5.49
N LEU A 78 -15.56 6.61 6.07
CA LEU A 78 -15.50 5.23 6.54
C LEU A 78 -15.13 4.26 5.41
N THR A 79 -15.66 4.52 4.22
CA THR A 79 -15.39 3.74 3.03
C THR A 79 -15.69 4.54 1.76
N SER A 80 -14.80 4.47 0.77
CA SER A 80 -14.97 5.15 -0.52
C SER A 80 -14.65 4.20 -1.66
N ILE A 81 -15.51 4.15 -2.68
CA ILE A 81 -15.22 3.38 -3.90
C ILE A 81 -14.41 4.27 -4.85
N VAL A 82 -13.24 3.81 -5.27
CA VAL A 82 -12.40 4.49 -6.25
C VAL A 82 -12.25 3.61 -7.49
N ASP A 83 -12.44 4.22 -8.65
CA ASP A 83 -12.20 3.58 -9.95
C ASP A 83 -10.75 3.85 -10.39
N LEU A 84 -9.96 2.78 -10.54
CA LEU A 84 -8.57 2.84 -11.01
C LEU A 84 -8.47 2.61 -12.53
N GLY A 85 -9.59 2.45 -13.22
CA GLY A 85 -9.70 2.21 -14.66
C GLY A 85 -9.80 0.73 -15.02
N ASP A 86 -8.94 -0.12 -14.46
CA ASP A 86 -8.95 -1.57 -14.68
C ASP A 86 -9.80 -2.33 -13.65
N ARG A 87 -9.96 -1.74 -12.45
CA ARG A 87 -10.78 -2.27 -11.37
C ARG A 87 -11.28 -1.16 -10.45
N GLN A 88 -12.33 -1.48 -9.70
CA GLN A 88 -12.80 -0.66 -8.59
C GLN A 88 -12.23 -1.21 -7.28
N VAL A 89 -11.78 -0.30 -6.41
CA VAL A 89 -11.24 -0.64 -5.09
C VAL A 89 -12.02 0.11 -4.03
N LEU A 90 -12.43 -0.62 -2.99
CA LEU A 90 -13.03 -0.04 -1.80
C LEU A 90 -11.90 0.46 -0.89
N LEU A 91 -11.77 1.75 -0.69
CA LEU A 91 -10.75 2.33 0.19
C LEU A 91 -11.33 2.53 1.59
N PRO A 92 -10.65 2.03 2.64
CA PRO A 92 -11.01 2.34 4.01
C PRO A 92 -10.53 3.74 4.42
N TYR A 93 -11.04 4.21 5.55
CA TYR A 93 -10.49 5.36 6.27
C TYR A 93 -8.96 5.24 6.42
N GLY A 94 -8.25 6.33 6.15
CA GLY A 94 -6.80 6.43 6.29
C GLY A 94 -5.99 6.03 5.04
N ALA A 95 -6.60 5.36 4.06
CA ALA A 95 -5.94 5.00 2.81
C ALA A 95 -5.37 6.24 2.10
N VAL A 96 -4.21 6.08 1.47
CA VAL A 96 -3.49 7.14 0.78
C VAL A 96 -3.85 7.12 -0.69
N LEU A 97 -4.18 8.28 -1.26
CA LEU A 97 -4.31 8.43 -2.70
C LEU A 97 -2.96 8.90 -3.28
N PRO A 98 -2.27 8.08 -4.09
CA PRO A 98 -1.06 8.53 -4.75
C PRO A 98 -1.34 9.78 -5.57
N SER A 99 -0.39 10.71 -5.58
CA SER A 99 -0.47 11.98 -6.31
C SER A 99 -0.74 11.80 -7.81
N ILE A 100 -0.52 10.60 -8.38
CA ILE A 100 -0.87 10.25 -9.76
C ILE A 100 -2.38 10.26 -10.02
N ILE A 101 -3.22 10.03 -9.01
CA ILE A 101 -4.69 10.06 -9.13
C ILE A 101 -5.22 11.51 -9.27
N LYS A 102 -4.40 12.55 -8.97
CA LYS A 102 -4.75 13.95 -9.33
C LYS A 102 -4.99 14.11 -10.83
N ALA A 103 -4.36 13.29 -11.67
CA ALA A 103 -4.51 13.33 -13.13
C ALA A 103 -5.87 12.77 -13.58
N ALA A 104 -6.38 11.74 -12.90
CA ALA A 104 -7.69 11.12 -13.19
C ALA A 104 -8.86 12.04 -12.82
N PHE A 105 -8.77 12.78 -11.71
CA PHE A 105 -9.80 13.77 -11.32
C PHE A 105 -9.67 15.13 -12.03
N SER A 106 -8.53 15.44 -12.65
CA SER A 106 -8.31 16.68 -13.44
C SER A 106 -8.43 16.47 -14.96
N GLY A 107 -8.90 15.31 -15.42
CA GLY A 107 -9.16 15.06 -16.84
C GLY A 107 -7.90 14.97 -17.70
N ARG A 108 -6.74 14.59 -17.14
CA ARG A 108 -5.55 14.27 -17.93
C ARG A 108 -5.01 12.91 -17.53
N ALA A 109 -5.30 11.91 -18.36
CA ALA A 109 -4.70 10.59 -18.30
C ALA A 109 -3.15 10.71 -18.28
N GLY A 110 -2.53 10.25 -17.19
CA GLY A 110 -1.10 10.10 -17.05
C GLY A 110 -0.82 8.70 -16.54
N ALA A 111 -0.40 7.82 -17.45
CA ALA A 111 -0.18 6.40 -17.22
C ALA A 111 0.92 6.14 -16.18
N CYS A 112 0.66 5.19 -15.28
CA CYS A 112 1.73 4.38 -14.70
C CYS A 112 1.75 3.07 -15.49
N ARG A 113 2.86 2.81 -16.18
CA ARG A 113 3.26 1.43 -16.50
C ARG A 113 3.93 0.85 -15.26
#